data_AF-A0A1X4I091-F1
#
_entry.id   AF-A0A1X4I091-F1
#
_cell.length_a   1.000
_cell.length_b   1.000
_cell.length_c   1.000
_cell.angle_alpha   90.00
_cell.angle_beta   90.00
_cell.angle_gamma   90.00
#
_symmetry.space_group_name_H-M   'P 1'
#
loop_
_entity.id
_entity.type
_entity.pdbx_description
1 polymer ?
#
loop_
_entity_poly.entity_id
_entity_poly.type
_entity_poly.pdbx_seq_one_letter_code
_entity_poly.pdbx_strand_id
1 'polypeptide(L)' 'ALRALPRLGAGTEVVDAVEAYRDRYVARGRCPADDSLDELRATARGTRPRPTHPHGKDTPS' A
#
# COMPACT_ATOMS: atom_id res chain seq x y z
N ALA A 1 -9.10 -20.76 2.61
CA ALA A 1 -8.92 -20.48 1.17
C ALA A 1 -7.71 -21.23 0.58
N LEU A 2 -6.45 -20.93 0.94
CA LEU A 2 -5.26 -21.54 0.30
C LEU A 2 -5.24 -23.07 0.28
N ARG A 3 -5.64 -23.73 1.37
CA ARG A 3 -5.68 -25.21 1.45
C ARG A 3 -6.62 -25.84 0.41
N ALA A 4 -7.53 -25.08 -0.20
CA ALA A 4 -8.42 -25.57 -1.24
C ALA A 4 -7.78 -25.55 -2.64
N LEU A 5 -6.76 -24.71 -2.88
CA LEU A 5 -6.16 -24.53 -4.20
C LEU A 5 -5.58 -25.82 -4.80
N PRO A 6 -4.82 -26.65 -4.05
CA PRO A 6 -4.34 -27.93 -4.60
C PRO A 6 -5.48 -28.88 -5.00
N ARG A 7 -6.60 -28.83 -4.27
CA ARG A 7 -7.77 -29.67 -4.55
C ARG A 7 -8.54 -29.21 -5.80
N LEU A 8 -8.32 -27.97 -6.25
CA LEU A 8 -8.83 -27.42 -7.49
C LEU A 8 -7.87 -27.64 -8.67
N GLY A 9 -6.76 -28.34 -8.46
CA GLY A 9 -5.75 -28.59 -9.49
C GLY A 9 -4.73 -27.46 -9.67
N ALA A 10 -4.68 -26.48 -8.75
CA ALA A 10 -3.64 -25.46 -8.79
C ALA A 10 -2.28 -26.07 -8.46
N GLY A 11 -1.29 -25.82 -9.33
CA GLY A 11 0.10 -26.22 -9.08
C GLY A 11 0.73 -25.44 -7.93
N THR A 12 1.85 -25.94 -7.42
CA THR A 12 2.60 -25.34 -6.29
C THR A 12 2.94 -23.87 -6.55
N GLU A 13 3.36 -23.54 -7.78
CA GLU A 13 3.66 -22.16 -8.19
C GLU A 13 2.50 -21.18 -7.94
N VAL A 14 1.26 -21.63 -8.20
CA VAL A 14 0.06 -20.81 -8.03
C VAL A 14 -0.26 -20.68 -6.55
N VAL A 15 -0.10 -21.76 -5.78
CA VAL A 15 -0.32 -21.73 -4.33
C VAL A 15 0.65 -20.75 -3.67
N ASP A 16 1.94 -20.82 -4.04
CA ASP A 16 2.98 -19.94 -3.53
C ASP A 16 2.74 -18.49 -3.92
N ALA A 17 2.33 -18.24 -5.16
CA ALA A 17 2.00 -16.89 -5.63
C ALA A 17 0.81 -16.29 -4.86
N VAL A 18 -0.25 -17.07 -4.61
CA VAL A 18 -1.41 -16.61 -3.85
C VAL A 18 -1.07 -16.43 -2.37
N GLU A 19 -0.19 -17.28 -1.81
CA GLU A 19 0.33 -17.10 -0.45
C GLU A 19 1.10 -15.78 -0.31
N ALA A 20 2.03 -15.51 -1.24
CA ALA A 20 2.77 -14.25 -1.27
C ALA A 20 1.82 -13.03 -1.42
N TYR A 21 0.81 -13.13 -2.29
CA TYR A 21 -0.20 -12.09 -2.45
C TYR A 21 -1.00 -11.85 -1.16
N ARG A 22 -1.45 -12.93 -0.50
CA ARG A 22 -2.17 -12.86 0.77
C ARG A 22 -1.34 -12.13 1.82
N ASP A 23 -0.07 -12.47 1.96
CA ASP A 23 0.79 -11.93 3.02
C ASP A 23 1.15 -10.46 2.79
N ARG A 24 1.24 -10.05 1.52
CA ARG A 24 1.51 -8.65 1.14
C ARG A 24 0.29 -7.76 1.31
N TYR A 25 -0.91 -8.25 0.96
CA TYR A 25 -2.10 -7.41 0.87
C TYR A 25 -3.20 -7.82 1.86
N VAL A 26 -3.73 -9.03 1.73
CA VAL A 26 -4.93 -9.48 2.45
C VAL A 26 -4.70 -9.52 3.97
N ALA A 27 -3.59 -10.11 4.42
CA ALA A 27 -3.24 -10.21 5.84
C ALA A 27 -3.02 -8.83 6.48
N ARG A 28 -2.66 -7.83 5.67
CA ARG A 28 -2.42 -6.44 6.11
C ARG A 28 -3.65 -5.55 5.95
N GLY A 29 -4.79 -6.10 5.48
CA GLY A 29 -5.99 -5.31 5.18
C GLY A 29 -5.79 -4.29 4.05
N ARG A 30 -4.82 -4.54 3.17
CA ARG A 30 -4.44 -3.68 2.05
C ARG A 30 -4.91 -4.27 0.73
N CYS A 31 -4.93 -3.44 -0.30
CA CYS A 31 -5.15 -3.84 -1.68
C CYS A 31 -4.00 -3.37 -2.60
N PRO A 32 -3.86 -3.91 -3.82
CA PRO A 32 -2.81 -3.49 -4.75
C PRO A 32 -2.83 -1.99 -5.08
N ALA A 33 -4.02 -1.35 -5.08
CA ALA A 33 -4.12 0.08 -5.33
C ALA A 33 -3.48 0.93 -4.21
N ASP A 34 -3.36 0.41 -2.99
CA ASP A 34 -2.69 1.11 -1.91
C ASP A 34 -1.20 1.33 -2.20
N ASP A 35 -0.57 0.43 -2.97
CA ASP A 35 0.83 0.60 -3.37
C ASP A 35 0.94 1.75 -4.38
N SER A 36 0.04 1.85 -5.35
CA SER A 36 -0.03 3.00 -6.28
C SER A 36 -0.29 4.31 -5.52
N LEU A 37 -1.18 4.29 -4.52
CA LEU A 37 -1.42 5.45 -3.67
C LEU A 37 -0.18 5.81 -2.84
N ASP A 38 0.56 4.84 -2.34
CA ASP A 38 1.79 5.07 -1.58
C ASP A 38 2.90 5.65 -2.44
N GLU A 39 3.04 5.20 -3.69
CA GLU A 39 3.95 5.78 -4.68
C GLU A 39 3.59 7.24 -4.98
N LEU A 40 2.31 7.52 -5.26
CA LEU A 40 1.83 8.89 -5.49
C LEU A 40 2.07 9.79 -4.27
N ARG A 41 1.87 9.27 -3.05
CA ARG A 41 2.17 10.02 -1.83
C ARG A 41 3.67 10.23 -1.65
N ALA A 42 4.51 9.25 -2.01
CA ALA A 42 5.96 9.36 -1.93
C ALA A 42 6.51 10.40 -2.90
N THR A 43 6.03 10.41 -4.15
CA THR A 43 6.39 11.43 -5.14
C THR A 43 5.92 12.81 -4.68
N ALA A 44 4.68 12.96 -4.23
CA ALA A 44 4.17 14.22 -3.70
C ALA A 44 4.98 14.76 -2.51
N ARG A 45 5.45 13.88 -1.60
CA ARG A 45 6.33 14.27 -0.49
C ARG A 45 7.74 14.67 -0.95
N GLY A 46 8.27 14.05 -2.01
CA GLY A 46 9.57 14.41 -2.59
C GLY A 46 9.53 15.69 -3.42
N THR A 47 8.41 15.98 -4.06
CA THR A 47 8.22 17.18 -4.90
C THR A 47 7.83 18.41 -4.09
N ARG A 48 7.19 18.24 -2.93
CA ARG A 48 6.77 19.39 -2.12
C ARG A 48 7.96 19.98 -1.37
N PRO A 49 8.33 21.26 -1.60
CA PRO A 49 9.26 21.95 -0.71
C PRO A 49 8.70 21.87 0.71
N ARG A 50 9.54 21.54 1.71
CA ARG A 50 9.12 21.59 3.11
C ARG A 50 8.48 22.97 3.35
N PRO A 51 7.19 23.06 3.72
CA PRO A 51 6.62 24.35 4.01
C PRO A 51 7.30 24.87 5.29
N THR A 52 8.27 25.77 5.13
CA THR A 52 8.70 26.67 6.19
C THR A 52 7.63 27.74 6.30
N HIS A 53 6.47 27.37 6.85
CA HIS A 53 5.54 28.38 7.35
C HIS A 53 5.95 28.67 8.79
N PRO A 54 6.53 29.85 9.10
CA PRO A 54 6.47 30.33 10.46
C PRO A 54 4.98 30.44 10.79
N HIS A 55 4.56 29.78 11.87
CA HIS A 55 3.20 29.87 12.37
C HIS A 55 3.04 31.26 13.03
N GLY A 56 2.97 32.30 12.19
CA GLY A 56 2.66 33.67 12.59
C GLY A 56 1.16 33.79 12.75
N LYS A 57 0.67 33.56 13.96
CA LYS A 57 -0.74 33.72 14.35
C LYS A 57 -1.13 35.20 14.51
N ASP A 58 -0.64 36.11 13.69
CA ASP A 58 -0.87 37.54 13.91
C ASP A 58 -1.86 38.07 12.87
N THR A 59 -3.15 37.86 13.11
CA THR A 59 -4.20 38.68 12.50
C THR A 59 -4.43 39.90 13.42
N PRO A 60 -4.00 41.12 13.04
CA PRO A 60 -4.38 42.31 13.79
C PRO A 60 -5.85 42.63 13.52
N SER A 61 -6.58 42.99 14.59
CA SER A 61 -7.95 43.50 14.59
C SER A 61 -8.06 44.89 13.98
#